data_AF-A0AAE0T7D6-F1
#
_entry.id   AF-A0AAE0T7D6-F1
#
_cell.length_a   1.000
_cell.length_b   1.000
_cell.length_c   1.000
_cell.angle_alpha   90.00
_cell.angle_beta   90.00
_cell.angle_gamma   90.00
#
_symmetry.space_group_name_H-M   'P 1'
#
loop_
_entity.id
_entity.type
_entity.pdbx_description
1 polymer ?
#
loop_
_entity_poly.entity_id
_entity_poly.type
_entity_poly.pdbx_seq_one_letter_code
_entity_poly.pdbx_strand_id
1 'polypeptide(L)'
;MARTSSYLNFPRHTEEVFNFYRTVFGGTFLGNGIVRYKDMPKTEGMPPLLKDDENLILHIELEITGGHILMGSDAPESMGFRIQFGNHVFINLEPDTREEAKRLFTALAAG
;
A
#
# COMPACT_ATOMS: atom_id res chain seq x y z
N MET A 1 12.50 17.47 2.55
CA MET A 1 12.26 18.01 1.20
C MET A 1 10.82 17.71 0.82
N ALA A 2 10.19 18.53 -0.01
CA ALA A 2 8.88 18.21 -0.55
C ALA A 2 8.96 16.95 -1.43
N ARG A 3 7.96 16.08 -1.37
CA ARG A 3 7.85 14.85 -2.18
C ARG A 3 6.40 14.60 -2.58
N THR A 4 6.21 13.92 -3.71
CA THR A 4 4.92 13.36 -4.13
C THR A 4 4.89 11.86 -3.85
N SER A 5 3.71 11.29 -3.64
CA SER A 5 3.51 9.85 -3.41
C SER A 5 2.19 9.40 -4.02
N SER A 6 2.04 8.09 -4.23
CA SER A 6 0.80 7.49 -4.71
C SER A 6 0.16 6.67 -3.59
N TYR A 7 -1.12 6.89 -3.34
CA TYR A 7 -1.85 6.21 -2.27
C TYR A 7 -2.85 5.21 -2.85
N LEU A 8 -2.72 3.94 -2.47
CA LEU A 8 -3.53 2.84 -2.97
C LEU A 8 -4.43 2.29 -1.86
N ASN A 9 -5.71 2.13 -2.15
CA ASN A 9 -6.68 1.57 -1.21
C ASN A 9 -7.09 0.17 -1.65
N PHE A 10 -7.07 -0.78 -0.72
CA PHE A 10 -7.52 -2.14 -0.95
C PHE A 10 -8.64 -2.50 0.03
N PRO A 11 -9.54 -3.44 -0.29
CA PRO A 11 -10.58 -3.82 0.66
C PRO A 11 -10.03 -4.40 1.96
N ARG A 12 -9.20 -5.45 1.89
CA ARG A 12 -8.67 -6.20 3.05
C ARG A 12 -7.36 -6.98 2.77
N HIS A 13 -6.60 -6.57 1.76
CA HIS A 13 -5.43 -7.32 1.25
C HIS A 13 -4.16 -6.45 1.17
N THR A 14 -4.15 -5.28 1.79
CA THR A 14 -3.02 -4.33 1.67
C THR A 14 -1.70 -4.96 2.11
N GLU A 15 -1.70 -5.72 3.21
CA GLU A 15 -0.47 -6.37 3.70
C GLU A 15 0.09 -7.38 2.70
N GLU A 16 -0.76 -8.20 2.09
CA GLU A 16 -0.37 -9.19 1.08
C GLU A 16 0.22 -8.51 -0.15
N VAL A 17 -0.49 -7.49 -0.67
CA VAL A 17 -0.07 -6.73 -1.85
C VAL A 17 1.27 -6.00 -1.60
N PHE A 18 1.43 -5.34 -0.46
CA PHE A 18 2.67 -4.63 -0.15
C PHE A 18 3.84 -5.57 0.15
N ASN A 19 3.60 -6.74 0.73
CA ASN A 19 4.64 -7.77 0.83
C ASN A 19 5.05 -8.26 -0.55
N PHE A 20 4.11 -8.49 -1.48
CA PHE A 20 4.43 -8.79 -2.87
C PHE A 20 5.26 -7.67 -3.52
N TYR A 21 4.82 -6.42 -3.47
CA TYR A 21 5.59 -5.29 -3.99
C TYR A 21 6.98 -5.19 -3.38
N ARG A 22 7.13 -5.45 -2.09
CA ARG A 22 8.44 -5.49 -1.43
C ARG A 22 9.33 -6.60 -2.01
N THR A 23 8.79 -7.75 -2.43
CA THR A 23 9.59 -8.77 -3.12
C THR A 23 10.06 -8.33 -4.52
N VAL A 24 9.28 -7.46 -5.19
CA VAL A 24 9.59 -6.95 -6.54
C VAL A 24 10.59 -5.80 -6.49
N PHE A 25 10.32 -4.79 -5.66
CA PHE A 25 11.10 -3.55 -5.58
C PHE A 25 12.23 -3.62 -4.54
N GLY A 26 12.18 -4.59 -3.62
CA GLY A 26 13.10 -4.68 -2.50
C GLY A 26 12.74 -3.71 -1.37
N GLY A 27 13.74 -3.37 -0.56
CA GLY A 27 13.60 -2.39 0.52
C GLY A 27 12.89 -2.87 1.79
N THR A 28 12.60 -1.90 2.66
CA THR A 28 11.90 -2.08 3.93
C THR A 28 10.72 -1.13 3.99
N PHE A 29 9.66 -1.52 4.71
CA PHE A 29 8.55 -0.60 4.97
C PHE A 29 9.06 0.61 5.76
N LEU A 30 8.69 1.81 5.31
CA LEU A 30 9.18 3.06 5.88
C LEU A 30 8.38 3.47 7.13
N GLY A 31 8.82 4.55 7.78
CA GLY A 31 8.14 5.11 8.96
C GLY A 31 8.13 4.13 10.13
N ASN A 32 6.93 3.83 10.64
CA ASN A 32 6.72 2.87 11.74
C ASN A 32 6.47 1.42 11.23
N GLY A 33 6.75 1.16 9.95
CA GLY A 33 6.47 -0.14 9.33
C GLY A 33 4.98 -0.32 9.05
N ILE A 34 4.43 -1.47 9.46
CA ILE A 34 3.01 -1.80 9.25
C ILE A 34 2.19 -1.21 10.40
N VAL A 35 1.38 -0.20 10.10
CA VAL A 35 0.45 0.39 11.09
C VAL A 35 -0.91 -0.27 10.94
N ARG A 36 -1.45 -0.84 12.03
CA ARG A 36 -2.76 -1.50 12.02
C ARG A 36 -3.83 -0.63 12.66
N TYR A 37 -5.09 -0.92 12.34
CA TYR A 37 -6.23 -0.22 12.94
C TYR A 37 -6.28 -0.34 14.47
N LYS A 38 -5.89 -1.48 15.04
CA LYS A 38 -5.80 -1.63 16.51
C LYS A 38 -4.78 -0.71 17.18
N ASP A 39 -3.80 -0.22 16.44
CA ASP A 39 -2.73 0.66 16.95
C ASP A 39 -3.14 2.14 16.86
N MET A 40 -4.32 2.43 16.31
CA MET A 40 -4.86 3.77 16.18
C MET A 40 -5.15 4.38 17.57
N PRO A 41 -4.72 5.64 17.82
CA PRO A 41 -5.05 6.34 19.05
C PRO A 41 -6.58 6.44 19.22
N LYS A 42 -7.09 5.99 20.36
CA LYS A 42 -8.51 6.12 20.69
C LYS A 42 -8.82 7.58 21.02
N THR A 43 -9.63 8.23 20.20
CA THR A 43 -10.16 9.57 20.48
C THR A 43 -11.57 9.48 21.03
N GLU A 44 -11.94 10.47 21.85
CA GLU A 44 -13.29 10.56 22.41
C GLU A 44 -14.32 10.72 21.28
N GLY A 45 -15.38 9.91 21.31
CA GLY A 45 -16.41 9.88 20.26
C GLY A 45 -16.11 8.99 19.06
N MET A 46 -14.96 8.30 19.02
CA MET A 46 -14.68 7.35 17.94
C MET A 46 -15.55 6.09 18.10
N PRO A 47 -16.25 5.63 17.04
CA PRO A 47 -16.97 4.37 17.07
C PRO A 47 -16.03 3.20 17.41
N PRO A 48 -16.49 2.18 18.15
CA PRO A 48 -15.68 1.01 18.41
C PRO A 48 -15.31 0.34 17.09
N LEU A 49 -14.03 -0.01 16.93
CA LEU A 49 -13.56 -0.84 15.82
C LEU A 49 -14.27 -2.20 15.87
N LEU A 50 -14.72 -2.68 14.71
CA LEU A 50 -15.16 -4.06 14.60
C LEU A 50 -13.95 -4.97 14.82
N LYS A 51 -14.17 -6.08 15.55
CA LYS A 51 -13.11 -7.04 15.88
C LYS A 51 -12.38 -7.55 14.64
N ASP A 52 -13.11 -7.78 13.55
CA ASP A 52 -12.55 -8.28 12.30
C ASP A 52 -11.67 -7.24 11.59
N ASP A 53 -11.82 -5.96 11.92
CA ASP A 53 -11.06 -4.86 11.32
C ASP A 53 -9.78 -4.51 12.10
N GLU A 54 -9.60 -5.02 13.32
CA GLU A 54 -8.46 -4.69 14.20
C GLU A 54 -7.08 -4.95 13.54
N ASN A 55 -6.97 -6.02 12.76
CA ASN A 55 -5.73 -6.41 12.11
C ASN A 55 -5.56 -5.83 10.70
N LEU A 56 -6.53 -5.08 10.19
CA LEU A 56 -6.40 -4.42 8.89
C LEU A 56 -5.27 -3.38 8.92
N ILE A 57 -4.73 -3.10 7.74
CA ILE A 57 -3.68 -2.10 7.56
C ILE A 57 -4.30 -0.71 7.55
N LEU A 58 -3.98 0.08 8.57
CA LEU A 58 -4.32 1.50 8.62
C LEU A 58 -3.40 2.30 7.70
N HIS A 59 -2.11 1.96 7.68
CA HIS A 59 -1.13 2.64 6.85
C HIS A 59 0.13 1.80 6.65
N ILE A 60 0.67 1.83 5.43
CA ILE A 60 1.96 1.24 5.08
C ILE A 60 2.64 2.06 3.98
N GLU A 61 3.96 2.18 4.04
CA GLU A 61 4.78 2.89 3.05
C GLU A 61 5.88 1.99 2.49
N LEU A 62 6.09 2.01 1.17
CA LEU A 62 7.18 1.34 0.48
C LEU A 62 7.80 2.27 -0.56
N GLU A 63 9.12 2.46 -0.49
CA GLU A 63 9.88 3.15 -1.54
C GLU A 63 10.08 2.22 -2.74
N ILE A 64 9.83 2.74 -3.94
CA ILE A 64 10.00 2.03 -5.21
C ILE A 64 10.98 2.79 -6.12
N THR A 65 10.95 2.51 -7.42
CA THR A 65 11.82 3.12 -8.45
C THR A 65 11.92 4.64 -8.30
N GLY A 66 13.16 5.16 -8.30
CA GLY A 66 13.44 6.60 -8.26
C GLY A 66 13.12 7.28 -6.94
N GLY A 67 12.94 6.54 -5.84
CA GLY A 67 12.59 7.11 -4.54
C GLY A 67 11.11 7.51 -4.40
N HIS A 68 10.26 7.14 -5.36
CA HIS A 68 8.82 7.36 -5.27
C HIS A 68 8.23 6.46 -4.17
N ILE A 69 7.29 6.99 -3.39
CA ILE A 69 6.67 6.24 -2.30
C ILE A 69 5.29 5.76 -2.71
N LEU A 70 5.08 4.45 -2.62
CA LEU A 70 3.75 3.86 -2.57
C LEU A 70 3.29 3.83 -1.12
N MET A 71 2.10 4.38 -0.90
CA MET A 71 1.38 4.32 0.36
C MET A 71 0.13 3.48 0.19
N GLY A 72 -0.31 2.83 1.25
CA GLY A 72 -1.58 2.12 1.18
C GLY A 72 -2.24 1.84 2.52
N SER A 73 -3.53 1.49 2.42
CA SER A 73 -4.35 1.06 3.55
C SER A 73 -5.47 0.16 3.08
N ASP A 74 -5.94 -0.65 4.02
CA ASP A 74 -7.22 -1.32 3.88
C ASP A 74 -8.33 -0.29 4.08
N ALA A 75 -9.37 -0.37 3.26
CA ALA A 75 -10.49 0.55 3.20
C ALA A 75 -11.78 -0.26 3.45
N PRO A 76 -12.06 -0.58 4.73
CA PRO A 76 -13.14 -1.51 5.06
C PRO A 76 -14.53 -0.87 4.84
N GLU A 77 -15.45 -1.64 4.28
CA GLU A 77 -16.83 -1.20 4.04
C GLU A 77 -17.57 -0.79 5.33
N SER A 78 -17.18 -1.37 6.47
CA SER A 78 -17.67 -1.02 7.81
C SER A 78 -17.47 0.46 8.16
N MET A 79 -16.47 1.10 7.55
CA MET A 79 -16.17 2.54 7.69
C MET A 79 -16.73 3.37 6.52
N GLY A 80 -17.58 2.78 5.67
CA GLY A 80 -18.25 3.47 4.57
C GLY A 80 -17.43 3.56 3.28
N PHE A 81 -16.25 2.93 3.21
CA PHE A 81 -15.48 2.88 1.98
C PHE A 81 -16.15 2.01 0.92
N ARG A 82 -16.07 2.45 -0.34
CA ARG A 82 -16.48 1.68 -1.52
C ARG A 82 -15.36 1.73 -2.56
N ILE A 83 -14.55 0.69 -2.59
CA ILE A 83 -13.43 0.59 -3.54
C ILE A 83 -13.96 0.11 -4.89
N GLN A 84 -13.66 0.87 -5.95
CA GLN A 84 -13.96 0.51 -7.33
C GLN A 84 -12.66 0.25 -8.06
N PHE A 85 -12.37 -1.03 -8.33
CA PHE A 85 -11.22 -1.41 -9.13
C PHE A 85 -11.47 -1.10 -10.62
N GLY A 86 -10.43 -0.64 -11.30
CA GLY A 86 -10.50 -0.33 -12.72
C GLY A 86 -9.23 0.32 -13.22
N ASN A 87 -9.32 0.93 -14.39
CA ASN A 87 -8.22 1.53 -15.15
C ASN A 87 -8.07 3.04 -14.92
N HIS A 88 -8.41 3.52 -13.71
CA HIS A 88 -8.42 4.95 -13.39
C HIS A 88 -7.07 5.46 -12.88
N VAL A 89 -6.20 4.56 -12.40
CA VAL A 89 -4.83 4.87 -11.96
C VAL A 89 -3.86 3.89 -12.58
N PHE A 90 -2.76 4.41 -13.10
CA PHE A 90 -1.61 3.65 -13.54
C PHE A 90 -0.35 4.24 -12.90
N ILE A 91 0.51 3.38 -12.38
CA ILE A 91 1.86 3.75 -11.92
C ILE A 91 2.82 3.30 -13.01
N ASN A 92 3.39 4.26 -13.74
CA ASN A 92 4.35 3.97 -14.80
C ASN A 92 5.77 3.89 -14.21
N LEU A 93 6.53 2.89 -14.63
CA LEU A 93 7.91 2.68 -14.20
C LEU A 93 8.84 2.87 -15.40
N GLU A 94 9.81 3.77 -15.28
CA GLU A 94 10.77 4.11 -16.33
C GLU A 94 12.20 3.85 -15.85
N PRO A 95 12.62 2.58 -15.73
CA PRO A 95 13.98 2.26 -15.32
C PRO A 95 15.00 2.59 -16.42
N ASP A 96 16.24 2.88 -16.03
CA ASP A 96 17.29 3.32 -16.94
C ASP A 96 17.75 2.24 -17.95
N THR A 97 17.49 0.97 -17.67
CA THR A 97 17.95 -0.17 -18.48
C THR A 97 16.83 -1.09 -18.91
N ARG A 98 17.00 -1.70 -20.08
CA ARG A 98 16.07 -2.70 -20.62
C ARG A 98 16.01 -3.95 -19.74
N GLU A 99 17.14 -4.33 -19.17
CA GLU A 99 17.28 -5.47 -18.27
C GLU A 99 16.40 -5.29 -17.03
N GLU A 100 16.43 -4.10 -16.42
CA GLU A 100 15.62 -3.78 -15.25
C GLU A 100 14.14 -3.67 -15.62
N ALA A 101 13.80 -3.05 -16.76
CA ALA A 101 12.44 -3.05 -17.28
C ALA A 101 11.88 -4.48 -17.41
N LYS A 102 12.66 -5.41 -17.97
CA LYS A 102 12.27 -6.81 -18.12
C LYS A 102 12.14 -7.53 -16.77
N ARG A 103 13.05 -7.26 -15.82
CA ARG A 103 12.99 -7.83 -14.47
C ARG A 103 11.70 -7.40 -13.77
N LEU A 104 11.42 -6.09 -13.72
CA LEU A 104 10.22 -5.53 -13.12
C LEU A 104 8.95 -6.06 -13.78
N PHE A 105 8.89 -6.06 -15.12
CA PHE A 105 7.74 -6.60 -15.85
C PHE A 105 7.47 -8.06 -15.50
N THR A 106 8.51 -8.91 -15.52
CA THR A 106 8.37 -10.34 -15.23
C THR A 106 7.95 -10.58 -13.78
N ALA A 107 8.53 -9.84 -12.83
CA ALA A 107 8.25 -10.00 -11.42
C ALA A 107 6.83 -9.51 -11.05
N LEU A 108 6.38 -8.37 -11.61
CA LEU A 108 5.03 -7.85 -11.39
C LEU A 108 3.95 -8.73 -12.03
N ALA A 109 4.23 -9.35 -13.18
CA ALA A 109 3.27 -10.22 -13.88
C ALA A 109 3.05 -11.59 -13.21
N ALA A 110 3.84 -11.94 -12.19
CA ALA A 110 3.75 -13.23 -11.49
C ALA A 110 2.75 -13.23 -10.32
N GLY A 111 2.33 -12.06 -9.85
CA GLY A 111 1.26 -11.90 -8.84
C GLY A 111 -0.08 -11.64 -9.51
#